data_AF-A0A442UCM2-F1
#
_entry.id   AF-A0A442UCM2-F1
#
_cell.length_a   1.000
_cell.length_b   1.000
_cell.length_c   1.000
_cell.angle_alpha   90.00
_cell.angle_beta   90.00
_cell.angle_gamma   90.00
#
_symmetry.space_group_name_H-M   'P 1'
#
loop_
_entity.id
_entity.type
_entity.pdbx_description
1 polymer ?
#
loop_
_entity_poly.entity_id
_entity_poly.type
_entity_poly.pdbx_seq_one_letter_code
_entity_poly.pdbx_strand_id
1 'polypeptide(L)'
;MGSAVKMRTDYSAAALRRLAKGSKNANQSRRLLSFFIGKRSLEIRGKTLSNRKLVGFSLDRMPAPGLQESNLVVKNGQIAGFITSITYSPTLSKVTGLAYADRADANLGGHIMLRSSEGSQHQAEVVDPHFYDPDNKRQGCNTNGHFN
;
A
#
# COMPACT_ATOMS: atom_id res chain seq x y z
N MET A 1 15.35 32.28 -1.05
CA MET A 1 14.99 32.17 0.38
C MET A 1 13.48 32.30 0.51
N GLY A 2 12.75 31.19 0.52
CA GLY A 2 11.29 31.17 0.60
C GLY A 2 10.85 30.74 1.99
N SER A 3 10.39 31.68 2.80
CA SER A 3 9.83 31.42 4.13
C SER A 3 8.50 30.67 3.99
N ALA A 4 8.43 29.46 4.56
CA ALA A 4 7.20 28.68 4.62
C ALA A 4 6.27 29.30 5.69
N VAL A 5 5.21 29.95 5.22
CA VAL A 5 4.15 30.48 6.08
C VAL A 5 3.44 29.32 6.76
N LYS A 6 3.66 29.14 8.08
CA LYS A 6 2.90 28.23 8.93
C LYS A 6 1.41 28.56 8.81
N MET A 7 0.62 27.60 8.33
CA MET A 7 -0.85 27.69 8.31
C MET A 7 -1.35 27.68 9.76
N ARG A 8 -1.67 28.86 10.30
CA ARG A 8 -2.40 28.97 11.56
C ARG A 8 -3.84 28.48 11.34
N THR A 9 -4.34 27.66 12.25
CA THR A 9 -5.64 26.99 12.18
C THR A 9 -6.81 27.87 12.63
N ASP A 10 -6.68 29.19 12.51
CA ASP A 10 -7.67 30.19 12.91
C ASP A 10 -8.33 30.90 11.72
N TYR A 11 -8.22 30.33 10.51
CA TYR A 11 -8.90 30.90 9.34
C TYR A 11 -10.43 30.85 9.51
N SER A 12 -11.01 32.02 9.78
CA SER A 12 -12.45 32.21 9.74
C SER A 12 -13.02 31.82 8.38
N ALA A 13 -14.29 31.40 8.35
CA ALA A 13 -14.97 30.99 7.10
C ALA A 13 -14.91 32.07 5.99
N ALA A 14 -14.82 33.34 6.37
CA ALA A 14 -14.62 34.46 5.44
C ALA A 14 -13.22 34.47 4.80
N ALA A 15 -12.17 34.16 5.57
CA ALA A 15 -10.80 34.07 5.08
C ALA A 15 -10.61 32.86 4.15
N LEU A 16 -11.22 31.71 4.48
CA LEU A 16 -11.26 30.54 3.59
C LEU A 16 -11.95 30.84 2.26
N ARG A 17 -13.09 31.55 2.28
CA ARG A 17 -13.80 31.98 1.06
C ARG A 17 -12.96 32.95 0.21
N ARG A 18 -12.22 33.84 0.84
CA ARG A 18 -11.35 34.82 0.15
C ARG A 18 -10.12 34.15 -0.48
N LEU A 19 -9.55 33.13 0.18
CA LEU A 19 -8.43 32.32 -0.34
C LEU A 19 -8.88 31.41 -1.49
N ALA A 20 -10.09 30.83 -1.39
CA ALA A 20 -10.70 30.04 -2.47
C ALA A 20 -10.97 30.88 -3.73
N LYS A 21 -11.33 32.17 -3.58
CA LYS A 21 -11.60 33.09 -4.69
C LYS A 21 -10.33 33.46 -5.49
N GLY A 22 -9.13 33.28 -4.92
CA GLY A 22 -7.83 33.53 -5.56
C GLY A 22 -7.12 32.29 -6.11
N SER A 23 -7.65 31.08 -5.90
CA SER A 23 -6.96 29.84 -6.25
C SER A 23 -7.12 29.47 -7.73
N LYS A 24 -6.36 30.15 -8.61
CA LYS A 24 -6.15 29.67 -9.99
C LYS A 24 -5.56 28.24 -10.00
N ASN A 25 -4.77 27.91 -8.97
CA ASN A 25 -4.15 26.61 -8.79
C ASN A 25 -5.16 25.49 -8.50
N ALA A 26 -6.20 25.69 -7.70
CA ALA A 26 -7.19 24.63 -7.46
C ALA A 26 -7.97 24.28 -8.73
N ASN A 27 -8.29 25.27 -9.57
CA ASN A 27 -8.93 25.03 -10.87
C ASN A 27 -7.96 24.38 -11.86
N GLN A 28 -6.68 24.77 -11.87
CA GLN A 28 -5.64 24.14 -12.70
C GLN A 28 -5.36 22.69 -12.28
N SER A 29 -5.26 22.42 -10.98
CA SER A 29 -5.15 21.06 -10.42
C SER A 29 -6.39 20.23 -10.76
N ARG A 30 -7.62 20.75 -10.60
CA ARG A 30 -8.84 20.05 -11.06
C ARG A 30 -8.80 19.75 -12.56
N ARG A 31 -8.26 20.66 -13.38
CA ARG A 31 -8.15 20.48 -14.84
C ARG A 31 -7.10 19.43 -15.20
N LEU A 32 -5.97 19.36 -14.49
CA LEU A 32 -4.94 18.35 -14.70
C LEU A 32 -5.38 16.97 -14.16
N LEU A 33 -6.06 16.92 -13.01
CA LEU A 33 -6.72 15.70 -12.52
C LEU A 33 -7.90 15.27 -13.43
N SER A 34 -8.46 16.18 -14.23
CA SER A 34 -9.60 15.88 -15.10
C SER A 34 -9.24 15.08 -16.34
N PHE A 35 -7.98 15.05 -16.78
CA PHE A 35 -7.57 14.33 -17.98
C PHE A 35 -6.14 13.77 -17.86
N PHE A 36 -6.03 12.44 -17.83
CA PHE A 36 -4.76 11.72 -17.89
C PHE A 36 -4.93 10.44 -18.72
N ILE A 37 -3.84 9.96 -19.34
CA ILE A 37 -3.86 8.75 -20.17
C ILE A 37 -4.26 7.55 -19.30
N GLY A 38 -5.28 6.80 -19.74
CA GLY A 38 -5.80 5.65 -19.00
C GLY A 38 -6.93 5.95 -18.00
N LYS A 39 -7.34 7.22 -17.83
CA LYS A 39 -8.47 7.60 -16.96
C LYS A 39 -9.73 6.78 -17.22
N ARG A 40 -10.19 6.73 -18.47
CA ARG A 40 -11.38 5.96 -18.87
C ARG A 40 -11.23 4.47 -18.55
N SER A 41 -10.04 3.90 -18.78
CA SER A 41 -9.76 2.49 -18.49
C SER A 41 -9.81 2.19 -16.99
N LEU A 42 -9.27 3.09 -16.15
CA LEU A 42 -9.36 2.98 -14.70
C LEU A 42 -10.78 3.16 -14.19
N GLU A 43 -11.57 4.08 -14.77
CA GLU A 43 -13.00 4.25 -14.44
C GLU A 43 -13.81 3.00 -14.77
N ILE A 44 -13.58 2.39 -15.94
CA ILE A 44 -14.22 1.14 -16.34
C ILE A 44 -13.78 0.01 -15.40
N ARG A 45 -12.48 -0.11 -15.13
CA ARG A 45 -11.95 -1.13 -14.21
C ARG A 45 -12.43 -0.92 -12.77
N GLY A 46 -12.64 0.31 -12.34
CA GLY A 46 -13.17 0.63 -11.01
C GLY A 46 -14.61 0.13 -10.80
N LYS A 47 -15.39 -0.01 -11.89
CA LYS A 47 -16.74 -0.59 -11.83
C LYS A 47 -16.73 -2.11 -11.64
N THR A 48 -15.65 -2.78 -12.03
CA THR A 48 -15.52 -4.25 -11.94
C THR A 48 -14.32 -4.62 -11.07
N LEU A 49 -14.59 -5.01 -9.84
CA LEU A 49 -13.55 -5.36 -8.87
C LEU A 49 -12.80 -6.64 -9.30
N SER A 50 -11.50 -6.53 -9.63
CA SER A 50 -10.61 -7.65 -10.02
C SER A 50 -10.60 -8.82 -9.02
N ASN A 51 -10.85 -10.07 -9.40
CA ASN A 51 -10.90 -11.21 -8.47
C ASN A 51 -9.64 -11.40 -7.60
N ARG A 52 -8.50 -10.84 -8.02
CA ARG A 52 -7.25 -10.82 -7.26
C ARG A 52 -6.95 -9.47 -6.63
N LYS A 53 -6.39 -9.48 -5.42
CA LYS A 53 -5.89 -8.33 -4.69
C LYS A 53 -4.42 -8.56 -4.30
N LEU A 54 -3.60 -7.52 -4.39
CA LEU A 54 -2.23 -7.54 -3.88
C LEU A 54 -2.28 -7.38 -2.37
N VAL A 55 -1.65 -8.30 -1.64
CA VAL A 55 -1.61 -8.30 -0.18
C VAL A 55 -0.19 -8.43 0.34
N GLY A 56 0.06 -7.84 1.51
CA GLY A 56 1.23 -8.17 2.32
C GLY A 56 1.01 -9.50 3.02
N PHE A 57 2.07 -10.30 3.11
CA PHE A 57 2.06 -11.50 3.94
C PHE A 57 3.33 -11.55 4.78
N SER A 58 3.24 -12.26 5.92
CA SER A 58 4.38 -12.53 6.77
C SER A 58 4.46 -13.99 7.20
N LEU A 59 5.67 -14.44 7.45
CA LEU A 59 6.02 -15.74 7.99
C LEU A 59 7.05 -15.53 9.11
N ASP A 60 6.94 -16.32 10.18
CA ASP A 60 7.89 -16.21 11.30
C ASP A 60 9.29 -16.68 10.91
N ARG A 61 9.39 -17.68 10.02
CA ARG A 61 10.66 -18.19 9.49
C ARG A 61 10.55 -18.55 8.01
N MET A 62 11.65 -18.45 7.27
CA MET A 62 11.72 -18.94 5.89
C MET A 62 11.61 -20.48 5.91
N PRO A 63 10.62 -21.09 5.23
CA PRO A 63 10.55 -22.54 5.12
C PRO A 63 11.70 -23.09 4.25
N ALA A 64 12.05 -24.36 4.45
CA ALA A 64 12.96 -25.09 3.56
C ALA A 64 12.15 -26.17 2.80
N PRO A 65 12.26 -26.28 1.47
CA PRO A 65 13.01 -25.40 0.55
C PRO A 65 12.38 -23.99 0.48
N GLY A 66 13.23 -22.97 0.34
CA GLY A 66 12.87 -21.55 0.42
C GLY A 66 11.69 -21.14 -0.47
N LEU A 67 10.80 -20.29 0.04
CA LEU A 67 9.85 -19.58 -0.81
C LEU A 67 10.60 -18.50 -1.62
N GLN A 68 10.22 -18.34 -2.88
CA GLN A 68 10.82 -17.41 -3.84
C GLN A 68 9.73 -16.59 -4.54
N GLU A 69 10.14 -15.56 -5.29
CA GLU A 69 9.23 -14.91 -6.23
C GLU A 69 8.67 -15.90 -7.25
N SER A 70 7.48 -15.58 -7.80
CA SER A 70 6.74 -16.42 -8.75
C SER A 70 6.18 -17.74 -8.19
N ASN A 71 6.49 -18.10 -6.95
CA ASN A 71 5.83 -19.20 -6.26
C ASN A 71 4.32 -18.94 -6.14
N LEU A 72 3.53 -20.01 -6.15
CA LEU A 72 2.09 -19.91 -6.35
C LEU A 72 1.36 -19.69 -5.03
N VAL A 73 0.32 -18.86 -5.06
CA VAL A 73 -0.70 -18.82 -4.00
C VAL A 73 -1.82 -19.77 -4.40
N VAL A 74 -2.15 -20.71 -3.52
CA VAL A 74 -3.10 -21.78 -3.78
C VAL A 74 -4.29 -21.70 -2.83
N LYS A 75 -5.49 -21.93 -3.36
CA LYS A 75 -6.74 -22.03 -2.59
C LYS A 75 -7.49 -23.26 -3.06
N ASN A 76 -7.80 -24.20 -2.16
CA ASN A 76 -8.56 -25.43 -2.46
C ASN A 76 -8.01 -26.19 -3.69
N GLY A 77 -6.68 -26.27 -3.82
CA GLY A 77 -6.01 -26.92 -4.94
C GLY A 77 -5.93 -26.09 -6.24
N GLN A 78 -6.58 -24.94 -6.33
CA GLN A 78 -6.55 -24.04 -7.47
C GLN A 78 -5.56 -22.89 -7.27
N ILE A 79 -5.03 -22.34 -8.37
CA ILE A 79 -4.09 -21.22 -8.34
C ILE A 79 -4.85 -19.90 -8.13
N ALA A 80 -4.77 -19.38 -6.91
CA ALA A 80 -5.36 -18.09 -6.52
C ALA A 80 -4.48 -16.91 -6.96
N GLY A 81 -3.16 -17.10 -7.05
CA GLY A 81 -2.23 -16.09 -7.55
C GLY A 81 -0.76 -16.48 -7.37
N PHE A 82 0.11 -15.52 -7.09
CA PHE A 82 1.57 -15.73 -7.03
C PHE A 82 2.26 -14.68 -6.15
N ILE A 83 3.44 -15.04 -5.65
CA ILE A 83 4.35 -14.17 -4.89
C ILE A 83 5.04 -13.20 -5.84
N THR A 84 4.94 -11.90 -5.60
CA THR A 84 5.62 -10.87 -6.40
C THR A 84 6.99 -10.53 -5.84
N SER A 85 7.14 -10.51 -4.52
CA SER A 85 8.39 -10.24 -3.83
C SER A 85 8.39 -10.89 -2.46
N ILE A 86 9.55 -11.34 -1.99
CA ILE A 86 9.73 -11.93 -0.67
C ILE A 86 11.11 -11.60 -0.13
N THR A 87 11.21 -11.28 1.15
CA THR A 87 12.50 -11.01 1.78
C THR A 87 12.46 -11.27 3.28
N TYR A 88 13.61 -11.52 3.87
CA TYR A 88 13.77 -11.53 5.32
C TYR A 88 14.05 -10.11 5.84
N SER A 89 13.23 -9.63 6.76
CA SER A 89 13.41 -8.34 7.41
C SER A 89 14.16 -8.52 8.74
N PRO A 90 15.42 -8.04 8.87
CA PRO A 90 16.14 -8.14 10.14
C PRO A 90 15.51 -7.28 11.23
N THR A 91 14.90 -6.15 10.88
CA THR A 91 14.26 -5.24 11.83
C THR A 91 13.01 -5.85 12.47
N LEU A 92 12.26 -6.64 11.71
CA LEU A 92 11.04 -7.30 12.18
C LEU A 92 11.30 -8.75 12.63
N SER A 93 12.49 -9.29 12.36
CA SER A 93 12.86 -10.70 12.57
C SER A 93 11.85 -11.68 11.96
N LYS A 94 11.31 -11.32 10.79
CA LYS A 94 10.29 -12.09 10.06
C LYS A 94 10.54 -12.06 8.57
N VAL A 95 10.03 -13.06 7.85
CA VAL A 95 9.94 -13.02 6.40
C VAL A 95 8.69 -12.28 6.02
N THR A 96 8.83 -11.30 5.12
CA THR A 96 7.74 -10.45 4.63
C THR A 96 7.73 -10.48 3.11
N GLY A 97 6.56 -10.41 2.50
CA GLY A 97 6.45 -10.40 1.05
C GLY A 97 5.12 -9.84 0.56
N LEU A 98 5.03 -9.68 -0.75
CA LEU A 98 3.81 -9.28 -1.44
C LEU A 98 3.35 -10.42 -2.34
N ALA A 99 2.05 -10.64 -2.40
CA ALA A 99 1.47 -11.66 -3.26
C ALA A 99 0.11 -11.23 -3.80
N TYR A 100 -0.22 -11.68 -5.00
CA TYR A 100 -1.60 -11.67 -5.47
C TYR A 100 -2.34 -12.86 -4.88
N ALA A 101 -3.42 -12.59 -4.16
CA ALA A 101 -4.33 -13.60 -3.63
C ALA A 101 -5.76 -13.34 -4.12
N ASP A 102 -6.62 -14.34 -3.97
CA ASP A 102 -8.05 -14.15 -4.20
C ASP A 102 -8.60 -13.09 -3.24
N ARG A 103 -9.48 -12.20 -3.74
CA ARG A 103 -9.98 -11.08 -2.93
C ARG A 103 -10.69 -11.57 -1.66
N ALA A 104 -11.35 -12.73 -1.68
CA ALA A 104 -12.05 -13.24 -0.51
C ALA A 104 -11.11 -13.58 0.66
N ASP A 105 -9.85 -13.92 0.37
CA ASP A 105 -8.84 -14.28 1.38
C ASP A 105 -7.86 -13.14 1.67
N ALA A 106 -8.06 -11.98 1.03
CA ALA A 106 -7.17 -10.82 1.10
C ALA A 106 -7.48 -9.88 2.27
N ASN A 107 -8.00 -10.45 3.36
CA ASN A 107 -8.34 -9.75 4.60
C ASN A 107 -7.18 -9.83 5.59
N LEU A 108 -6.95 -8.75 6.34
CA LEU A 108 -5.91 -8.69 7.36
C LEU A 108 -6.17 -9.72 8.47
N GLY A 109 -5.13 -10.40 8.94
CA GLY A 109 -5.21 -11.54 9.86
C GLY A 109 -5.69 -12.84 9.22
N GLY A 110 -6.06 -12.81 7.93
CA GLY A 110 -6.35 -14.00 7.15
C GLY A 110 -5.11 -14.83 6.88
N HIS A 111 -5.28 -16.00 6.29
CA HIS A 111 -4.16 -16.89 5.95
C HIS A 111 -4.25 -17.29 4.48
N ILE A 112 -3.10 -17.33 3.80
CA ILE A 112 -2.97 -17.79 2.42
C ILE A 112 -2.00 -18.97 2.35
N MET A 113 -2.24 -19.90 1.43
CA MET A 113 -1.36 -21.04 1.22
C MET A 113 -0.38 -20.73 0.08
N LEU A 114 0.91 -20.78 0.39
CA LEU A 114 2.00 -20.56 -0.55
C LEU A 114 2.59 -21.92 -0.95
N ARG A 115 2.73 -22.17 -2.24
CA ARG A 115 3.32 -23.39 -2.78
C ARG A 115 4.71 -23.10 -3.35
N SER A 116 5.72 -23.80 -2.85
CA SER A 116 7.09 -23.74 -3.37
C SER A 116 7.22 -24.46 -4.72
N SER A 117 8.32 -24.24 -5.43
CA SER A 117 8.66 -24.95 -6.67
C SER A 117 8.75 -26.47 -6.48
N GLU A 118 9.12 -26.92 -5.29
CA GLU A 118 9.20 -28.34 -4.90
C GLU A 118 7.82 -28.92 -4.53
N GLY A 119 6.77 -28.09 -4.54
CA GLY A 119 5.39 -28.49 -4.24
C GLY A 119 5.01 -28.44 -2.76
N SER A 120 5.95 -28.11 -1.86
CA SER A 120 5.65 -27.92 -0.44
C SER A 120 4.71 -26.74 -0.23
N GLN A 121 3.79 -26.87 0.73
CA GLN A 121 2.81 -25.83 1.04
C GLN A 121 3.11 -25.20 2.39
N HIS A 122 3.03 -23.88 2.44
CA HIS A 122 3.36 -23.06 3.61
C HIS A 122 2.25 -22.05 3.85
N GLN A 123 1.73 -22.03 5.06
CA GLN A 123 0.70 -21.08 5.46
C GLN A 123 1.36 -19.76 5.87
N ALA A 124 0.95 -18.66 5.23
CA ALA A 124 1.39 -17.31 5.56
C ALA A 124 0.20 -16.47 6.06
N GLU A 125 0.46 -15.61 7.04
CA GLU A 125 -0.53 -14.66 7.54
C GLU A 125 -0.58 -13.43 6.62
N VAL A 126 -1.79 -12.96 6.31
CA VAL A 126 -2.04 -11.74 5.55
C VAL A 126 -1.95 -10.55 6.50
N VAL A 127 -1.02 -9.66 6.23
CA VAL A 127 -0.73 -8.48 7.07
C VAL A 127 -0.79 -7.20 6.24
N ASP A 128 -0.75 -6.06 6.94
CA ASP A 128 -0.70 -4.78 6.27
C ASP A 128 0.61 -4.64 5.46
N PRO A 129 0.57 -4.15 4.22
CA PRO A 129 1.76 -4.01 3.38
C PRO A 129 2.76 -2.96 3.91
N HIS A 130 2.37 -2.10 4.86
CA HIS A 130 3.27 -1.20 5.56
C HIS A 130 3.94 -1.92 6.75
N PHE A 131 4.86 -2.82 6.42
CA PHE A 131 5.53 -3.69 7.41
C PHE A 131 6.33 -2.91 8.47
N TYR A 132 6.82 -1.72 8.14
CA TYR A 132 7.67 -0.91 9.02
C TYR A 132 7.20 0.54 9.06
N ASP A 133 7.12 1.10 10.27
CA ASP A 133 6.65 2.47 10.53
C ASP A 133 5.31 2.82 9.84
N PRO A 134 4.22 2.08 10.12
CA PRO A 134 2.92 2.30 9.46
C PRO A 134 2.35 3.71 9.74
N ASP A 135 2.69 4.31 10.88
CA ASP A 135 2.29 5.67 11.27
C ASP A 135 3.14 6.76 10.62
N ASN A 136 4.15 6.39 9.82
CA ASN A 136 5.08 7.28 9.15
C ASN A 136 5.78 8.29 10.08
N LYS A 137 6.03 7.89 11.34
CA LYS A 137 6.57 8.77 12.39
C LYS A 137 8.03 9.16 12.12
N ARG A 138 8.76 8.37 11.31
CA ARG A 138 10.19 8.55 11.06
C ARG A 138 10.51 9.29 9.77
N GLN A 139 9.56 9.39 8.83
CA GLN A 139 9.77 10.11 7.56
C GLN A 139 9.21 11.54 7.59
N GLY A 140 8.43 11.89 8.62
CA GLY A 140 7.96 13.25 8.84
C GLY A 140 9.11 14.20 9.22
N CYS A 141 9.23 15.32 8.52
CA CYS A 141 10.06 16.42 8.98
C CYS A 141 9.39 17.06 10.22
N ASN A 142 10.03 16.97 11.38
CA ASN A 142 9.52 17.60 12.60
C ASN A 142 9.66 19.13 12.51
N THR A 143 8.61 19.82 12.05
CA THR A 143 8.61 21.28 11.85
C THR A 143 8.44 22.11 13.13
N ASN A 144 8.50 21.46 14.31
CA ASN A 144 8.33 22.09 15.62
C ASN A 144 9.61 22.13 16.47
N GLY A 145 10.77 21.76 15.92
CA GLY A 145 12.05 22.01 16.57
C GLY A 145 12.42 23.50 16.51
N HIS A 146 12.11 24.25 17.56
CA HIS A 146 12.88 25.46 17.88
C HIS A 146 14.32 25.01 18.13
N PHE A 147 15.21 25.26 17.18
CA PHE A 147 16.63 25.27 17.44
C PHE A 147 16.93 26.49 18.32
N ASN A 148 17.33 26.23 19.57
CA ASN A 148 18.00 27.23 20.41
C ASN A 148 19.38 27.54 19.86
#